data_AF-A0A7C9DSY9-F1
#
_entry.id   AF-A0A7C9DSY9-F1
#
_cell.length_a   1.000
_cell.length_b   1.000
_cell.length_c   1.000
_cell.angle_alpha   90.00
_cell.angle_beta   90.00
_cell.angle_gamma   90.00
#
_symmetry.space_group_name_H-M   'P 1'
#
loop_
_entity.id
_entity.type
_entity.pdbx_description
1 polymer ?
#
loop_
_entity_poly.entity_id
_entity_poly.type
_entity_poly.pdbx_seq_one_letter_code
_entity_poly.pdbx_strand_id
1 'polypeptide(L)'
;MSNWMSIPLVVVVLWGLILVNVILADDFVASDDILLNCGASDPQATDSDGRKWTSDVGSKFLMSSTAAKDSSLTAMAATQAPDVDEVPYMSARVFKSVSTYSLPVVPGRKFVRLYFYPNTYSGLNATNAVFSVTAGSYTLLSNFSAAQTAEALNFDYLVKEYAINVDGGNLNITFTPSAKYSNSFAFVNGIEVVSMPYIYDTQPGVLAPPIVGAGGSPSFPIDNTTALEGLYRLNVGGNYISPSKDSGLFRSWSDDTPYVFGAATGVTNVADPNVTITYPKDIPSYTAPINVYSTARLMTPDNQVNLNFNLTWLFTVDTGFAYLVRLHFCEIFFSINKQNQVVFDVFLNNQTADTGVDVVYLASGNGRPYYKDYVVIVPPG
;
A
#
# COMPACT_ATOMS: atom_id res chain seq x y z
N MET A 1 -14.29 19.26 -88.27
CA MET A 1 -13.22 18.84 -87.34
C MET A 1 -13.53 19.48 -86.00
N SER A 2 -14.13 18.74 -85.07
CA SER A 2 -14.50 19.25 -83.74
C SER A 2 -13.31 19.06 -82.78
N ASN A 3 -12.78 20.16 -82.26
CA ASN A 3 -11.76 20.17 -81.23
C ASN A 3 -12.39 19.83 -79.87
N TRP A 4 -11.95 18.73 -79.27
CA TRP A 4 -12.25 18.40 -77.88
C TRP A 4 -11.12 18.92 -77.00
N MET A 5 -11.46 19.78 -76.04
CA MET A 5 -10.53 20.32 -75.06
C MET A 5 -10.58 19.42 -73.82
N SER A 6 -9.46 18.78 -73.47
CA SER A 6 -9.34 17.95 -72.26
C SER A 6 -8.76 18.79 -71.12
N ILE A 7 -9.45 18.82 -69.98
CA ILE A 7 -8.95 19.44 -68.73
C ILE A 7 -8.57 18.30 -67.77
N PRO A 8 -7.38 18.30 -67.16
CA PRO A 8 -7.02 17.29 -66.17
C PRO A 8 -7.70 17.58 -64.84
N LEU A 9 -8.35 16.56 -64.27
CA LEU A 9 -8.89 16.59 -62.92
C LEU A 9 -7.77 16.24 -61.93
N VAL A 10 -7.33 17.19 -61.12
CA VAL A 10 -6.37 16.96 -60.04
C VAL A 10 -7.15 16.70 -58.75
N VAL A 11 -7.08 15.46 -58.25
CA VAL A 11 -7.63 15.08 -56.95
C VAL A 11 -6.51 15.16 -55.91
N VAL A 12 -6.62 16.08 -54.96
CA VAL A 12 -5.70 16.19 -53.82
C VAL A 12 -6.32 15.45 -52.65
N VAL A 13 -5.71 14.33 -52.26
CA VAL A 13 -6.08 13.59 -51.05
C VAL A 13 -5.20 14.06 -49.90
N LEU A 14 -5.75 14.91 -49.04
CA LEU A 14 -5.11 15.34 -47.80
C LEU A 14 -5.23 14.22 -46.76
N TRP A 15 -4.13 13.50 -46.54
CA TRP A 15 -3.98 12.59 -45.40
C TRP A 15 -3.84 13.44 -44.12
N GLY A 16 -4.94 13.60 -43.38
CA GLY A 16 -4.89 14.13 -42.02
C GLY A 16 -4.24 13.10 -41.10
N LEU A 17 -3.00 13.36 -40.68
CA LEU A 17 -2.37 12.65 -39.57
C LEU A 17 -3.17 12.95 -38.29
N ILE A 18 -4.04 12.03 -37.89
CA ILE A 18 -4.62 12.02 -36.54
C ILE A 18 -3.48 11.63 -35.60
N LEU A 19 -2.87 12.62 -34.95
CA LEU A 19 -2.01 12.42 -33.80
C LEU A 19 -2.89 11.91 -32.65
N VAL A 20 -3.01 10.59 -32.53
CA VAL A 20 -3.53 9.97 -31.32
C VAL A 20 -2.45 10.13 -30.26
N ASN A 21 -2.57 11.15 -29.40
CA ASN A 21 -1.81 11.21 -28.17
C ASN A 21 -2.32 10.10 -27.26
N VAL A 22 -1.69 8.94 -27.32
CA VAL A 22 -1.84 7.92 -26.28
C VAL A 22 -1.11 8.46 -25.07
N ILE A 23 -1.83 9.06 -24.13
CA ILE A 23 -1.29 9.36 -22.81
C ILE A 23 -1.18 8.00 -22.11
N LEU A 24 0.00 7.40 -22.15
CA LEU A 24 0.30 6.29 -21.26
C LEU A 24 0.28 6.84 -19.84
N ALA A 25 -0.43 6.16 -18.96
CA ALA A 25 -0.39 6.43 -17.53
C ALA A 25 1.06 6.24 -17.06
N ASP A 26 1.73 7.30 -16.64
CA ASP A 26 3.06 7.20 -16.04
C ASP A 26 2.96 6.76 -14.59
N ASP A 27 3.86 5.87 -14.19
CA ASP A 27 4.05 5.50 -12.79
C ASP A 27 4.64 6.65 -11.99
N PHE A 28 4.47 6.62 -10.68
CA PHE A 28 5.10 7.60 -9.81
C PHE A 28 6.61 7.37 -9.75
N VAL A 29 7.40 8.41 -9.98
CA VAL A 29 8.86 8.35 -9.81
C VAL A 29 9.23 8.95 -8.46
N ALA A 30 9.61 8.09 -7.51
CA ALA A 30 9.96 8.53 -6.17
C ALA A 30 11.30 9.27 -6.14
N SER A 31 11.32 10.45 -5.49
CA SER A 31 12.55 11.23 -5.30
C SER A 31 13.55 10.55 -4.36
N ASP A 32 13.03 9.85 -3.35
CA ASP A 32 13.82 8.98 -2.47
C ASP A 32 13.31 7.55 -2.67
N ASP A 33 14.24 6.61 -2.88
CA ASP A 33 14.00 5.17 -2.92
C ASP A 33 15.21 4.49 -2.25
N ILE A 34 15.13 4.33 -0.93
CA ILE A 34 16.22 3.82 -0.10
C ILE A 34 15.82 2.42 0.37
N LEU A 35 16.55 1.40 -0.07
CA LEU A 35 16.39 0.02 0.41
C LEU A 35 17.67 -0.44 1.12
N LEU A 36 17.58 -0.69 2.42
CA LEU A 36 18.68 -1.18 3.24
C LEU A 36 18.49 -2.64 3.62
N ASN A 37 19.43 -3.50 3.23
CA ASN A 37 19.52 -4.88 3.69
C ASN A 37 20.38 -4.92 4.97
N CYS A 38 19.74 -4.98 6.12
CA CYS A 38 20.38 -4.73 7.40
C CYS A 38 21.24 -5.92 7.84
N GLY A 39 22.52 -5.67 8.09
CA GLY A 39 23.48 -6.69 8.51
C GLY A 39 23.97 -7.61 7.40
N ALA A 40 23.61 -7.35 6.15
CA ALA A 40 24.08 -8.12 5.00
C ALA A 40 25.58 -7.92 4.78
N SER A 41 26.29 -9.00 4.42
CA SER A 41 27.71 -8.94 4.04
C SER A 41 27.91 -8.45 2.61
N ASP A 42 26.96 -8.75 1.71
CA ASP A 42 26.98 -8.28 0.33
C ASP A 42 26.63 -6.78 0.27
N PRO A 43 27.51 -5.91 -0.26
CA PRO A 43 27.23 -4.48 -0.42
C PRO A 43 25.97 -4.17 -1.23
N GLN A 44 25.60 -5.03 -2.19
CA GLN A 44 24.45 -4.86 -3.09
C GLN A 44 23.84 -6.21 -3.44
N ALA A 45 22.60 -6.45 -3.00
CA ALA A 45 21.85 -7.65 -3.34
C ALA A 45 20.57 -7.30 -4.10
N THR A 46 20.03 -8.24 -4.87
CA THR A 46 18.74 -8.06 -5.56
C THR A 46 17.74 -9.06 -5.01
N ASP A 47 16.53 -8.61 -4.68
CA ASP A 47 15.46 -9.49 -4.20
C ASP A 47 14.75 -10.24 -5.34
N SER A 48 13.81 -11.10 -4.97
CA SER A 48 13.01 -11.92 -5.89
C SER A 48 12.12 -11.09 -6.84
N ASP A 49 11.83 -9.84 -6.48
CA ASP A 49 11.03 -8.89 -7.24
C ASP A 49 11.89 -7.91 -8.07
N GLY A 50 13.20 -8.16 -8.14
CA GLY A 50 14.16 -7.41 -8.95
C GLY A 50 14.61 -6.08 -8.35
N ARG A 51 14.27 -5.79 -7.09
CA ARG A 51 14.65 -4.55 -6.41
C ARG A 51 16.05 -4.68 -5.81
N LYS A 52 16.82 -3.60 -5.87
CA LYS A 52 18.21 -3.57 -5.40
C LYS A 52 18.27 -3.05 -3.98
N TRP A 53 18.86 -3.85 -3.10
CA TRP A 53 19.06 -3.53 -1.70
C TRP A 53 20.53 -3.29 -1.40
N THR A 54 20.81 -2.22 -0.65
CA THR A 54 22.16 -1.85 -0.22
C THR A 54 22.42 -2.35 1.19
N SER A 55 23.57 -2.96 1.46
CA SER A 55 23.90 -3.30 2.85
C SER A 55 24.06 -2.03 3.70
N ASP A 56 23.56 -2.10 4.93
CA ASP A 56 23.79 -1.05 5.91
C ASP A 56 25.18 -1.10 6.56
N VAL A 57 25.95 -2.17 6.33
CA VAL A 57 27.31 -2.36 6.86
C VAL A 57 28.26 -1.40 6.16
N GLY A 58 28.96 -0.58 6.94
CA GLY A 58 29.84 0.46 6.40
C GLY A 58 29.10 1.69 5.85
N SER A 59 27.77 1.71 5.92
CA SER A 59 26.98 2.89 5.60
C SER A 59 27.18 3.99 6.64
N LYS A 60 26.90 5.25 6.24
CA LYS A 60 26.88 6.41 7.16
C LYS A 60 25.52 6.60 7.83
N PHE A 61 24.55 5.72 7.55
CA PHE A 61 23.17 5.88 8.00
C PHE A 61 23.00 5.51 9.46
N LEU A 62 23.66 4.45 9.92
CA LEU A 62 23.62 4.10 11.34
C LEU A 62 24.47 5.10 12.13
N MET A 63 23.84 5.89 12.98
CA MET A 63 24.55 6.85 13.83
C MET A 63 25.37 6.07 14.86
N SER A 64 26.70 6.16 14.76
CA SER A 64 27.58 5.59 15.77
C SER A 64 27.40 6.36 17.07
N SER A 65 26.78 5.75 18.08
CA SER A 65 26.90 6.27 19.44
C SER A 65 28.34 6.07 19.89
N THR A 66 28.97 7.14 20.39
CA THR A 66 30.34 7.11 20.94
C THR A 66 30.48 6.21 22.18
N ALA A 67 29.39 5.55 22.61
CA ALA A 67 29.28 4.83 23.87
C ALA A 67 29.40 3.30 23.78
N ALA A 68 29.38 2.64 22.61
CA ALA A 68 29.70 1.21 22.57
C ALA A 68 30.07 0.71 21.17
N LYS A 69 31.27 0.14 21.04
CA LYS A 69 31.64 -0.77 19.95
C LYS A 69 30.75 -2.03 19.90
N ASP A 70 29.92 -2.24 20.93
CA ASP A 70 29.05 -3.40 21.18
C ASP A 70 27.54 -3.08 21.16
N SER A 71 27.11 -1.89 20.73
CA SER A 71 25.69 -1.49 20.72
C SER A 71 24.84 -2.26 19.72
N SER A 72 25.46 -2.71 18.62
CA SER A 72 24.82 -3.52 17.59
C SER A 72 25.75 -4.59 17.04
N LEU A 73 25.17 -5.65 16.49
CA LEU A 73 25.87 -6.68 15.74
C LEU A 73 25.09 -7.05 14.48
N THR A 74 25.76 -7.68 13.54
CA THR A 74 25.15 -8.23 12.33
C THR A 74 25.12 -9.75 12.43
N ALA A 75 24.03 -10.37 11.98
CA ALA A 75 23.90 -11.81 12.02
C ALA A 75 22.99 -12.31 10.90
N MET A 76 23.28 -13.53 10.44
CA MET A 76 22.34 -14.28 9.59
C MET A 76 21.30 -14.98 10.46
N ALA A 77 20.11 -15.17 9.91
CA ALA A 77 19.09 -16.04 10.48
C ALA A 77 19.62 -17.48 10.55
N ALA A 78 19.32 -18.19 11.64
CA ALA A 78 19.79 -19.55 11.88
C ALA A 78 19.07 -20.59 11.02
N THR A 79 17.83 -20.30 10.62
CA THR A 79 17.03 -21.15 9.73
C THR A 79 16.39 -20.29 8.64
N GLN A 80 16.02 -20.93 7.54
CA GLN A 80 15.26 -20.33 6.44
C GLN A 80 13.97 -21.10 6.24
N ALA A 81 12.84 -20.41 6.26
CA ALA A 81 11.56 -20.99 5.85
C ALA A 81 11.44 -20.96 4.32
N PRO A 82 10.75 -21.94 3.68
CA PRO A 82 10.68 -22.05 2.22
C PRO A 82 10.10 -20.81 1.52
N ASP A 83 9.14 -20.14 2.15
CA ASP A 83 8.42 -18.98 1.59
C ASP A 83 9.07 -17.64 1.97
N VAL A 84 10.28 -17.67 2.55
CA VAL A 84 11.05 -16.49 2.97
C VAL A 84 12.21 -16.27 2.01
N ASP A 85 12.14 -15.16 1.27
CA ASP A 85 13.22 -14.70 0.41
C ASP A 85 14.50 -14.42 1.19
N GLU A 86 15.66 -14.58 0.54
CA GLU A 86 16.95 -14.29 1.19
C GLU A 86 17.11 -12.79 1.48
N VAL A 87 16.72 -11.94 0.53
CA VAL A 87 16.83 -10.49 0.63
C VAL A 87 15.45 -9.88 0.90
N PRO A 88 15.27 -9.06 1.96
CA PRO A 88 16.23 -8.69 2.99
C PRO A 88 16.22 -9.61 4.23
N TYR A 89 15.46 -10.71 4.24
CA TYR A 89 15.08 -11.39 5.49
C TYR A 89 16.17 -12.24 6.14
N MET A 90 17.13 -12.78 5.39
CA MET A 90 18.11 -13.73 5.95
C MET A 90 19.25 -13.05 6.71
N SER A 91 19.45 -11.75 6.54
CA SER A 91 20.36 -10.95 7.36
C SER A 91 19.59 -10.01 8.29
N ALA A 92 20.13 -9.77 9.48
CA ALA A 92 19.62 -8.76 10.38
C ALA A 92 20.73 -7.94 11.02
N ARG A 93 20.40 -6.69 11.37
CA ARG A 93 21.11 -5.96 12.41
C ARG A 93 20.37 -6.10 13.73
N VAL A 94 21.11 -6.43 14.77
CA VAL A 94 20.62 -6.62 16.15
C VAL A 94 21.17 -5.50 17.03
N PHE A 95 20.31 -4.84 17.80
CA PHE A 95 20.63 -3.73 18.71
C PHE A 95 20.43 -4.15 20.16
N LYS A 96 21.51 -4.09 20.95
CA LYS A 96 21.48 -4.34 22.41
C LYS A 96 21.23 -3.07 23.22
N SER A 97 21.33 -1.91 22.58
CA SER A 97 21.03 -0.60 23.15
C SER A 97 20.37 0.30 22.11
N VAL A 98 19.87 1.46 22.57
CA VAL A 98 19.20 2.44 21.70
C VAL A 98 20.11 2.80 20.54
N SER A 99 19.60 2.61 19.32
CA SER A 99 20.35 2.80 18.08
C SER A 99 19.47 3.50 17.05
N THR A 100 20.06 4.41 16.28
CA THR A 100 19.29 5.26 15.34
C THR A 100 19.92 5.25 13.96
N TYR A 101 19.11 5.01 12.94
CA TYR A 101 19.44 5.35 11.55
C TYR A 101 19.05 6.79 11.27
N SER A 102 19.94 7.56 10.64
CA SER A 102 19.65 8.86 10.07
C SER A 102 19.78 8.78 8.55
N LEU A 103 18.64 8.87 7.86
CA LEU A 103 18.54 8.73 6.42
C LEU A 103 18.34 10.12 5.80
N PRO A 104 19.21 10.57 4.87
CA PRO A 104 18.97 11.80 4.13
C PRO A 104 17.78 11.59 3.18
N VAL A 105 16.79 12.47 3.25
CA VAL A 105 15.56 12.42 2.45
C VAL A 105 15.14 13.82 2.04
N VAL A 106 14.34 13.95 0.98
CA VAL A 106 13.66 15.22 0.72
C VAL A 106 12.47 15.40 1.66
N PRO A 107 12.15 16.63 2.12
CA PRO A 107 10.94 16.87 2.90
C PRO A 107 9.67 16.39 2.17
N GLY A 108 8.67 15.97 2.94
CA GLY A 108 7.36 15.53 2.47
C GLY A 108 7.01 14.11 2.90
N ARG A 109 5.90 13.59 2.36
CA ARG A 109 5.35 12.27 2.72
C ARG A 109 6.29 11.13 2.28
N LYS A 110 6.44 10.13 3.15
CA LYS A 110 7.26 8.93 2.94
C LYS A 110 6.48 7.68 3.31
N PHE A 111 6.59 6.64 2.50
CA PHE A 111 6.42 5.28 3.00
C PHE A 111 7.70 4.88 3.75
N VAL A 112 7.53 4.35 4.95
CA VAL A 112 8.58 3.70 5.75
C VAL A 112 8.15 2.27 5.97
N ARG A 113 8.92 1.32 5.45
CA ARG A 113 8.66 -0.12 5.60
C ARG A 113 9.77 -0.76 6.42
N LEU A 114 9.39 -1.49 7.45
CA LEU A 114 10.30 -2.22 8.34
C LEU A 114 10.07 -3.72 8.16
N TYR A 115 11.14 -4.44 7.85
CA TYR A 115 11.11 -5.87 7.54
C TYR A 115 11.64 -6.66 8.74
N PHE A 116 10.87 -7.64 9.19
CA PHE A 116 11.22 -8.49 10.34
C PHE A 116 11.00 -9.96 10.01
N TYR A 117 12.05 -10.76 10.14
CA TYR A 117 12.00 -12.21 10.12
C TYR A 117 12.38 -12.72 11.51
N PRO A 118 11.41 -13.06 12.38
CA PRO A 118 11.71 -13.53 13.73
C PRO A 118 12.44 -14.88 13.68
N ASN A 119 13.74 -14.85 13.97
CA ASN A 119 14.61 -16.02 13.93
C ASN A 119 15.64 -15.95 15.08
N THR A 120 16.58 -16.90 15.12
CA THR A 120 17.74 -16.82 16.00
C THR A 120 18.89 -16.14 15.27
N TYR A 121 19.41 -15.05 15.86
CA TYR A 121 20.48 -14.24 15.30
C TYR A 121 21.70 -14.26 16.23
N SER A 122 22.80 -14.90 15.80
CA SER A 122 24.01 -15.05 16.62
C SER A 122 23.72 -15.64 18.03
N GLY A 123 22.80 -16.61 18.12
CA GLY A 123 22.37 -17.23 19.37
C GLY A 123 21.32 -16.46 20.17
N LEU A 124 20.90 -15.28 19.71
CA LEU A 124 19.82 -14.50 20.31
C LEU A 124 18.47 -14.87 19.69
N ASN A 125 17.56 -15.43 20.49
CA ASN A 125 16.24 -15.83 20.03
C ASN A 125 15.29 -14.61 19.95
N ALA A 126 14.64 -14.40 18.79
CA ALA A 126 13.70 -13.30 18.56
C ALA A 126 12.50 -13.27 19.53
N THR A 127 12.19 -14.36 20.24
CA THR A 127 11.17 -14.34 21.32
C THR A 127 11.54 -13.39 22.47
N ASN A 128 12.84 -13.13 22.66
CA ASN A 128 13.34 -12.15 23.62
C ASN A 128 13.47 -10.74 23.03
N ALA A 129 13.17 -10.54 21.74
CA ALA A 129 13.26 -9.24 21.09
C ALA A 129 11.99 -8.44 21.31
N VAL A 130 11.92 -7.72 22.44
CA VAL A 130 10.81 -6.79 22.73
C VAL A 130 11.34 -5.36 22.70
N PHE A 131 10.82 -4.54 21.78
CA PHE A 131 11.37 -3.20 21.54
C PHE A 131 10.32 -2.21 21.01
N SER A 132 10.72 -0.94 20.97
CA SER A 132 9.95 0.14 20.36
C SER A 132 10.71 0.72 19.18
N VAL A 133 9.98 1.27 18.21
CA VAL A 133 10.54 1.99 17.07
C VAL A 133 9.89 3.35 16.95
N THR A 134 10.70 4.40 16.87
CA THR A 134 10.25 5.76 16.56
C THR A 134 10.80 6.21 15.22
N ALA A 135 10.02 7.00 14.49
CA ALA A 135 10.44 7.66 13.25
C ALA A 135 10.05 9.14 13.34
N GLY A 136 11.04 10.02 13.43
CA GLY A 136 10.79 11.43 13.75
C GLY A 136 10.07 11.59 15.10
N SER A 137 8.90 12.23 15.10
CA SER A 137 8.05 12.41 16.28
C SER A 137 7.07 11.25 16.53
N TYR A 138 6.97 10.29 15.60
CA TYR A 138 5.99 9.22 15.67
C TYR A 138 6.56 7.99 16.38
N THR A 139 5.77 7.41 17.29
CA THR A 139 6.03 6.05 17.78
C THR A 139 5.32 5.08 16.86
N LEU A 140 6.08 4.34 16.05
CA LEU A 140 5.55 3.40 15.06
C LEU A 140 5.22 2.05 15.71
N LEU A 141 6.10 1.60 16.61
CA LEU A 141 5.98 0.34 17.34
C LEU A 141 6.30 0.59 18.80
N SER A 142 5.56 -0.05 19.70
CA SER A 142 5.80 0.03 21.14
C SER A 142 5.60 -1.33 21.78
N ASN A 143 6.58 -1.77 22.58
CA ASN A 143 6.55 -3.09 23.21
C ASN A 143 6.27 -4.23 22.20
N PHE A 144 6.81 -4.09 21.00
CA PHE A 144 6.58 -4.97 19.87
C PHE A 144 7.43 -6.23 19.98
N SER A 145 6.81 -7.38 19.66
CA SER A 145 7.47 -8.67 19.50
C SER A 145 7.14 -9.24 18.13
N ALA A 146 8.11 -9.22 17.22
CA ALA A 146 7.93 -9.79 15.87
C ALA A 146 7.59 -11.28 15.93
N ALA A 147 8.18 -12.02 16.88
CA ALA A 147 7.91 -13.46 17.05
C ALA A 147 6.45 -13.73 17.41
N GLN A 148 5.91 -13.00 18.40
CA GLN A 148 4.51 -13.18 18.82
C GLN A 148 3.53 -12.73 17.73
N THR A 149 3.82 -11.61 17.05
CA THR A 149 2.96 -11.11 15.97
C THR A 149 2.95 -12.07 14.78
N ALA A 150 4.10 -12.60 14.37
CA ALA A 150 4.23 -13.55 13.27
C ALA A 150 3.51 -14.87 13.58
N GLU A 151 3.69 -15.40 14.80
CA GLU A 151 2.99 -16.61 15.26
C GLU A 151 1.46 -16.43 15.28
N ALA A 152 0.97 -15.30 15.82
CA ALA A 152 -0.47 -15.03 15.91
C ALA A 152 -1.14 -14.86 14.53
N LEU A 153 -0.42 -14.31 13.56
CA LEU A 153 -0.90 -14.12 12.18
C LEU A 153 -0.61 -15.33 11.28
N ASN A 154 0.11 -16.34 11.77
CA ASN A 154 0.59 -17.49 11.01
C ASN A 154 1.39 -17.07 9.76
N PHE A 155 2.33 -16.13 9.95
CA PHE A 155 3.29 -15.70 8.95
C PHE A 155 4.72 -16.03 9.39
N ASP A 156 5.61 -16.30 8.44
CA ASP A 156 7.03 -16.49 8.75
C ASP A 156 7.78 -15.17 8.96
N TYR A 157 7.33 -14.09 8.29
CA TYR A 157 7.94 -12.76 8.35
C TYR A 157 6.87 -11.66 8.37
N LEU A 158 7.28 -10.44 8.70
CA LEU A 158 6.42 -9.27 8.82
C LEU A 158 7.01 -8.09 8.05
N VAL A 159 6.13 -7.33 7.41
CA VAL A 159 6.44 -6.00 6.87
C VAL A 159 5.50 -5.00 7.52
N LYS A 160 6.04 -4.01 8.22
CA LYS A 160 5.28 -2.92 8.83
C LYS A 160 5.44 -1.68 7.98
N GLU A 161 4.38 -1.23 7.32
CA GLU A 161 4.37 -0.07 6.43
C GLU A 161 3.70 1.12 7.12
N TYR A 162 4.34 2.28 7.06
CA TYR A 162 3.82 3.53 7.59
C TYR A 162 3.89 4.63 6.54
N ALA A 163 2.86 5.46 6.44
CA ALA A 163 2.91 6.73 5.72
C ALA A 163 3.10 7.86 6.74
N ILE A 164 4.27 8.50 6.72
CA ILE A 164 4.62 9.60 7.64
C ILE A 164 5.03 10.84 6.86
N ASN A 165 4.88 12.01 7.46
CA ASN A 165 5.44 13.24 6.91
C ASN A 165 6.81 13.54 7.55
N VAL A 166 7.76 14.00 6.75
CA VAL A 166 9.09 14.42 7.20
C VAL A 166 9.31 15.88 6.83
N ASP A 167 9.45 16.76 7.81
CA ASP A 167 9.61 18.20 7.55
C ASP A 167 11.06 18.60 7.20
N GLY A 168 12.03 17.81 7.66
CA GLY A 168 13.46 18.08 7.49
C GLY A 168 14.12 17.28 6.38
N GLY A 169 15.41 17.52 6.17
CA GLY A 169 16.23 16.78 5.20
C GLY A 169 16.72 15.41 5.68
N ASN A 170 16.33 14.99 6.89
CA ASN A 170 16.74 13.73 7.49
C ASN A 170 15.56 13.07 8.20
N LEU A 171 15.43 11.75 8.00
CA LEU A 171 14.53 10.89 8.75
C LEU A 171 15.35 10.07 9.75
N ASN A 172 15.07 10.26 11.04
CA ASN A 172 15.67 9.48 12.12
C ASN A 172 14.75 8.33 12.53
N ILE A 173 15.21 7.09 12.42
CA ILE A 173 14.51 5.87 12.84
C ILE A 173 15.27 5.26 14.01
N THR A 174 14.66 5.24 15.20
CA THR A 174 15.31 4.80 16.44
C THR A 174 14.71 3.50 16.96
N PHE A 175 15.55 2.49 17.15
CA PHE A 175 15.21 1.22 17.75
C PHE A 175 15.61 1.22 19.22
N THR A 176 14.65 0.93 20.09
CA THR A 176 14.81 0.99 21.56
C THR A 176 14.44 -0.35 22.18
N PRO A 177 15.42 -1.20 22.53
CA PRO A 177 15.16 -2.41 23.31
C PRO A 177 14.43 -2.09 24.62
N SER A 178 13.45 -2.92 24.99
CA SER A 178 12.66 -2.72 26.20
C SER A 178 13.48 -2.98 27.46
N ALA A 179 13.56 -1.99 28.34
CA ALA A 179 14.18 -2.13 29.66
C ALA A 179 13.34 -2.99 30.64
N LYS A 180 12.10 -3.36 30.27
CA LYS A 180 11.21 -4.17 31.12
C LYS A 180 11.59 -5.65 31.14
N TYR A 181 12.31 -6.13 30.12
CA TYR A 181 12.66 -7.54 29.97
C TYR A 181 14.18 -7.70 30.00
N SER A 182 14.65 -8.66 30.80
CA SER A 182 16.09 -8.96 30.88
C SER A 182 16.60 -9.47 29.54
N ASN A 183 17.75 -8.95 29.10
CA ASN A 183 18.37 -9.28 27.81
C ASN A 183 17.50 -8.99 26.58
N SER A 184 16.52 -8.07 26.69
CA SER A 184 15.76 -7.64 25.53
C SER A 184 16.68 -6.96 24.52
N PHE A 185 16.37 -7.16 23.25
CA PHE A 185 17.08 -6.53 22.14
C PHE A 185 16.08 -6.08 21.07
N ALA A 186 16.53 -5.26 20.14
CA ALA A 186 15.81 -4.92 18.93
C ALA A 186 16.52 -5.54 17.73
N PHE A 187 15.80 -5.79 16.64
CA PHE A 187 16.42 -6.20 15.39
C PHE A 187 15.60 -5.69 14.21
N VAL A 188 16.24 -5.62 13.05
CA VAL A 188 15.60 -5.31 11.78
C VAL A 188 16.35 -6.00 10.65
N ASN A 189 15.61 -6.57 9.71
CA ASN A 189 16.15 -7.26 8.54
C ASN A 189 16.31 -6.31 7.36
N GLY A 190 15.33 -5.43 7.16
CA GLY A 190 15.36 -4.43 6.11
C GLY A 190 14.66 -3.15 6.51
N ILE A 191 15.15 -2.04 5.98
CA ILE A 191 14.51 -0.73 6.09
C ILE A 191 14.34 -0.19 4.69
N GLU A 192 13.12 0.17 4.35
CA GLU A 192 12.80 0.84 3.10
C GLU A 192 12.16 2.20 3.36
N VAL A 193 12.61 3.22 2.64
CA VAL A 193 12.04 4.57 2.66
C VAL A 193 11.82 5.04 1.24
N VAL A 194 10.56 5.29 0.89
CA VAL A 194 10.14 5.70 -0.46
C VAL A 194 9.36 7.01 -0.37
N SER A 195 9.75 7.99 -1.17
CA SER A 195 8.95 9.21 -1.34
C SER A 195 7.58 8.89 -1.91
N MET A 196 6.53 9.51 -1.38
CA MET A 196 5.17 9.29 -1.86
C MET A 196 4.41 10.61 -2.02
N PRO A 197 3.43 10.66 -2.94
CA PRO A 197 2.49 11.78 -3.02
C PRO A 197 1.52 11.75 -1.83
N TYR A 198 0.83 12.86 -1.59
CA TYR A 198 -0.17 13.04 -0.53
C TYR A 198 -1.50 12.35 -0.85
N ILE A 199 -1.46 11.11 -1.37
CA ILE A 199 -2.64 10.40 -1.88
C ILE A 199 -3.66 10.01 -0.82
N TYR A 200 -3.28 9.97 0.47
CA TYR A 200 -4.18 9.66 1.59
C TYR A 200 -4.59 10.90 2.39
N ASP A 201 -4.10 12.07 2.01
CA ASP A 201 -4.32 13.32 2.71
C ASP A 201 -5.60 13.98 2.22
N THR A 202 -6.27 14.69 3.13
CA THR A 202 -7.41 15.54 2.78
C THR A 202 -6.92 16.70 1.93
N GLN A 203 -7.30 16.68 0.65
CA GLN A 203 -6.87 17.71 -0.29
C GLN A 203 -7.57 19.06 0.00
N PRO A 204 -6.89 20.20 -0.24
CA PRO A 204 -7.51 21.51 -0.09
C PRO A 204 -8.79 21.65 -0.92
N GLY A 205 -9.89 22.06 -0.28
CA GLY A 205 -11.20 22.22 -0.95
C GLY A 205 -11.98 20.92 -1.16
N VAL A 206 -11.45 19.76 -0.73
CA VAL A 206 -12.16 18.48 -0.70
C VAL A 206 -12.66 18.22 0.72
N LEU A 207 -13.86 17.66 0.85
CA LEU A 207 -14.40 17.28 2.15
C LEU A 207 -13.54 16.15 2.75
N ALA A 208 -13.20 16.30 4.03
CA ALA A 208 -12.52 15.25 4.78
C ALA A 208 -13.37 13.96 4.81
N PRO A 209 -12.75 12.77 4.91
CA PRO A 209 -13.48 11.51 5.00
C PRO A 209 -14.52 11.53 6.13
N PRO A 210 -15.77 11.09 5.88
CA PRO A 210 -16.80 11.04 6.88
C PRO A 210 -16.50 9.94 7.91
N ILE A 211 -16.86 10.20 9.17
CA ILE A 211 -16.81 9.21 10.23
C ILE A 211 -18.09 8.37 10.18
N VAL A 212 -17.95 7.08 9.91
CA VAL A 212 -19.08 6.15 9.76
C VAL A 212 -19.82 5.99 11.08
N GLY A 213 -21.16 6.02 11.02
CA GLY A 213 -22.02 5.85 12.19
C GLY A 213 -22.06 7.05 13.14
N ALA A 214 -21.32 8.13 12.85
CA ALA A 214 -21.36 9.34 13.65
C ALA A 214 -22.48 10.27 13.15
N GLY A 215 -23.51 10.50 13.98
CA GLY A 215 -24.56 11.46 13.67
C GLY A 215 -24.01 12.88 13.46
N GLY A 216 -24.65 13.68 12.60
CA GLY A 216 -24.27 15.07 12.37
C GLY A 216 -23.15 15.31 11.33
N SER A 217 -22.78 14.28 10.56
CA SER A 217 -21.76 14.33 9.49
C SER A 217 -20.36 14.83 9.92
N PRO A 218 -19.80 14.40 11.06
CA PRO A 218 -18.43 14.73 11.39
C PRO A 218 -17.46 14.04 10.41
N SER A 219 -16.34 14.70 10.16
CA SER A 219 -15.29 14.22 9.27
C SER A 219 -13.94 14.21 9.98
N PHE A 220 -13.02 13.39 9.47
CA PHE A 220 -11.70 13.22 10.06
C PHE A 220 -10.63 13.71 9.07
N PRO A 221 -10.12 14.95 9.20
CA PRO A 221 -9.09 15.44 8.31
C PRO A 221 -7.77 14.68 8.51
N ILE A 222 -7.14 14.32 7.40
CA ILE A 222 -5.80 13.71 7.36
C ILE A 222 -4.85 14.73 6.77
N ASP A 223 -3.80 15.07 7.50
CA ASP A 223 -2.82 16.07 7.11
C ASP A 223 -1.38 15.62 7.41
N ASN A 224 -0.44 16.55 7.29
CA ASN A 224 0.98 16.33 7.56
C ASN A 224 1.30 15.95 9.01
N THR A 225 0.38 16.14 9.97
CA THR A 225 0.57 15.73 11.36
C THR A 225 0.07 14.31 11.63
N THR A 226 -0.68 13.73 10.69
CA THR A 226 -1.28 12.40 10.80
C THR A 226 -0.36 11.35 10.18
N ALA A 227 0.14 10.41 10.97
CA ALA A 227 0.79 9.19 10.48
C ALA A 227 -0.24 8.07 10.28
N LEU A 228 -0.07 7.28 9.22
CA LEU A 228 -0.91 6.13 8.92
C LEU A 228 -0.08 4.85 8.96
N GLU A 229 -0.66 3.75 9.43
CA GLU A 229 -0.11 2.41 9.28
C GLU A 229 -0.90 1.66 8.20
N GLY A 230 -0.20 1.07 7.24
CA GLY A 230 -0.79 0.19 6.23
C GLY A 230 -1.05 -1.19 6.81
N LEU A 231 -2.32 -1.52 7.05
CA LEU A 231 -2.72 -2.82 7.60
C LEU A 231 -3.13 -3.83 6.54
N TYR A 232 -4.01 -3.41 5.63
CA TYR A 232 -4.54 -4.24 4.55
C TYR A 232 -4.55 -3.44 3.25
N ARG A 233 -4.13 -4.09 2.16
CA ARG A 233 -4.18 -3.54 0.81
C ARG A 233 -4.50 -4.66 -0.16
N LEU A 234 -5.71 -4.62 -0.72
CA LEU A 234 -6.29 -5.75 -1.44
C LEU A 234 -6.58 -5.40 -2.90
N ASN A 235 -6.24 -6.33 -3.79
CA ASN A 235 -6.70 -6.37 -5.17
C ASN A 235 -7.99 -7.21 -5.23
N VAL A 236 -9.14 -6.59 -5.02
CA VAL A 236 -10.42 -7.30 -4.85
C VAL A 236 -10.83 -8.02 -6.13
N GLY A 237 -10.97 -9.35 -6.05
CA GLY A 237 -11.27 -10.23 -7.17
C GLY A 237 -10.12 -10.44 -8.15
N GLY A 238 -8.92 -9.92 -7.84
CA GLY A 238 -7.73 -10.05 -8.65
C GLY A 238 -6.62 -10.84 -7.96
N ASN A 239 -5.50 -10.97 -8.66
CA ASN A 239 -4.32 -11.67 -8.16
C ASN A 239 -3.41 -10.73 -7.34
N TYR A 240 -2.46 -11.33 -6.61
CA TYR A 240 -1.37 -10.60 -5.97
C TYR A 240 -0.61 -9.70 -6.97
N ILE A 241 -0.34 -8.45 -6.57
CA ILE A 241 0.50 -7.50 -7.29
C ILE A 241 1.73 -7.24 -6.42
N SER A 242 2.90 -7.61 -6.94
CA SER A 242 4.17 -7.39 -6.27
C SER A 242 4.56 -5.91 -6.27
N PRO A 243 5.43 -5.47 -5.35
CA PRO A 243 5.92 -4.09 -5.29
C PRO A 243 6.40 -3.53 -6.65
N SER A 244 7.15 -4.31 -7.43
CA SER A 244 7.67 -3.91 -8.74
C SER A 244 6.60 -3.73 -9.82
N LYS A 245 5.41 -4.30 -9.60
CA LYS A 245 4.23 -4.20 -10.47
C LYS A 245 3.20 -3.19 -9.96
N ASP A 246 3.47 -2.53 -8.84
CA ASP A 246 2.71 -1.36 -8.40
C ASP A 246 3.07 -0.14 -9.26
N SER A 247 2.30 0.93 -9.11
CA SER A 247 2.45 2.15 -9.90
C SER A 247 3.54 3.11 -9.37
N GLY A 248 4.72 2.55 -9.09
CA GLY A 248 5.92 3.29 -8.67
C GLY A 248 6.01 3.62 -7.17
N LEU A 249 5.06 3.14 -6.36
CA LEU A 249 5.05 3.31 -4.90
C LEU A 249 5.47 2.04 -4.13
N PHE A 250 5.79 0.96 -4.86
CA PHE A 250 6.25 -0.32 -4.33
C PHE A 250 5.33 -0.95 -3.28
N ARG A 251 4.02 -0.71 -3.38
CA ARG A 251 3.02 -1.30 -2.49
C ARG A 251 2.70 -2.72 -2.96
N SER A 252 2.58 -3.65 -2.02
CA SER A 252 2.00 -4.96 -2.31
C SER A 252 0.46 -4.88 -2.27
N TRP A 253 -0.21 -5.52 -3.22
CA TRP A 253 -1.67 -5.71 -3.21
C TRP A 253 -1.99 -7.19 -3.14
N SER A 254 -2.64 -7.65 -2.06
CA SER A 254 -2.96 -9.06 -1.83
C SER A 254 -4.32 -9.45 -2.43
N ASP A 255 -4.52 -10.73 -2.70
CA ASP A 255 -5.85 -11.29 -2.98
C ASP A 255 -6.78 -11.03 -1.77
N ASP A 256 -8.04 -10.69 -2.05
CA ASP A 256 -9.05 -10.41 -1.03
C ASP A 256 -9.70 -11.67 -0.45
N THR A 257 -9.59 -12.81 -1.15
CA THR A 257 -10.25 -14.07 -0.80
C THR A 257 -10.06 -14.51 0.65
N PRO A 258 -8.86 -14.43 1.27
CA PRO A 258 -8.66 -14.80 2.67
C PRO A 258 -9.48 -13.99 3.68
N TYR A 259 -9.96 -12.81 3.28
CA TYR A 259 -10.70 -11.88 4.13
C TYR A 259 -12.21 -11.97 3.92
N VAL A 260 -12.68 -12.68 2.88
CA VAL A 260 -14.12 -12.85 2.63
C VAL A 260 -14.75 -13.68 3.73
N PHE A 261 -15.79 -13.14 4.36
CA PHE A 261 -16.46 -13.76 5.50
C PHE A 261 -17.79 -14.41 5.10
N GLY A 262 -18.01 -15.63 5.60
CA GLY A 262 -19.23 -16.39 5.38
C GLY A 262 -19.23 -17.23 4.09
N ALA A 263 -20.36 -17.89 3.81
CA ALA A 263 -20.48 -18.81 2.68
C ALA A 263 -20.74 -18.10 1.34
N ALA A 264 -21.21 -16.86 1.37
CA ALA A 264 -21.57 -16.10 0.19
C ALA A 264 -20.35 -15.30 -0.32
N THR A 265 -19.48 -15.98 -1.07
CA THR A 265 -18.18 -15.44 -1.52
C THR A 265 -18.25 -14.56 -2.76
N GLY A 266 -19.45 -14.36 -3.33
CA GLY A 266 -19.64 -13.63 -4.57
C GLY A 266 -18.97 -14.30 -5.79
N VAL A 267 -18.76 -13.51 -6.84
CA VAL A 267 -18.10 -13.93 -8.09
C VAL A 267 -16.99 -12.93 -8.41
N THR A 268 -15.83 -13.42 -8.82
CA THR A 268 -14.73 -12.56 -9.30
C THR A 268 -14.78 -12.43 -10.81
N ASN A 269 -14.54 -11.22 -11.30
CA ASN A 269 -14.54 -10.91 -12.72
C ASN A 269 -13.38 -10.00 -13.10
N VAL A 270 -12.97 -10.11 -14.35
CA VAL A 270 -12.04 -9.20 -15.02
C VAL A 270 -12.83 -8.30 -15.97
N ALA A 271 -12.26 -7.15 -16.33
CA ALA A 271 -12.87 -6.23 -17.28
C ALA A 271 -13.13 -6.89 -18.63
N ASP A 272 -14.28 -6.57 -19.20
CA ASP A 272 -14.65 -7.03 -20.53
C ASP A 272 -13.61 -6.55 -21.56
N PRO A 273 -13.29 -7.33 -22.59
CA PRO A 273 -12.28 -6.95 -23.60
C PRO A 273 -12.52 -5.60 -24.29
N ASN A 274 -13.77 -5.12 -24.29
CA ASN A 274 -14.17 -3.85 -24.91
C ASN A 274 -14.18 -2.67 -23.91
N VAL A 275 -13.79 -2.87 -22.65
CA VAL A 275 -13.69 -1.83 -21.64
C VAL A 275 -12.23 -1.40 -21.51
N THR A 276 -11.95 -0.14 -21.87
CA THR A 276 -10.63 0.44 -21.70
C THR A 276 -10.58 1.23 -20.39
N ILE A 277 -9.78 0.76 -19.43
CA ILE A 277 -9.59 1.48 -18.16
C ILE A 277 -8.80 2.77 -18.43
N THR A 278 -9.43 3.92 -18.12
CA THR A 278 -8.84 5.24 -18.36
C THR A 278 -8.93 6.08 -17.10
N TYR A 279 -7.77 6.43 -16.54
CA TYR A 279 -7.69 7.28 -15.36
C TYR A 279 -8.22 8.68 -15.65
N PRO A 280 -9.14 9.20 -14.82
CA PRO A 280 -9.61 10.57 -14.96
C PRO A 280 -8.53 11.55 -14.47
N LYS A 281 -8.58 12.81 -14.94
CA LYS A 281 -7.53 13.81 -14.66
C LYS A 281 -7.31 14.08 -13.17
N ASP A 282 -8.36 13.93 -12.38
CA ASP A 282 -8.43 14.15 -10.93
C ASP A 282 -7.98 12.93 -10.10
N ILE A 283 -7.83 11.75 -10.71
CA ILE A 283 -7.31 10.56 -10.05
C ILE A 283 -6.02 10.12 -10.76
N PRO A 284 -4.85 10.47 -10.19
CA PRO A 284 -3.58 10.05 -10.76
C PRO A 284 -3.49 8.54 -10.91
N SER A 285 -2.82 8.08 -11.96
CA SER A 285 -2.56 6.67 -12.27
C SER A 285 -1.89 5.92 -11.11
N TYR A 286 -1.05 6.60 -10.35
CA TYR A 286 -0.37 6.01 -9.21
C TYR A 286 -1.24 5.81 -7.96
N THR A 287 -2.51 6.25 -7.98
CA THR A 287 -3.46 6.03 -6.88
C THR A 287 -3.59 4.53 -6.56
N ALA A 288 -3.77 3.70 -7.59
CA ALA A 288 -3.66 2.25 -7.57
C ALA A 288 -3.37 1.76 -9.00
N PRO A 289 -2.63 0.67 -9.19
CA PRO A 289 -2.26 0.18 -10.53
C PRO A 289 -3.49 -0.29 -11.31
N ILE A 290 -3.40 -0.28 -12.64
CA ILE A 290 -4.53 -0.60 -13.53
C ILE A 290 -5.16 -1.96 -13.23
N ASN A 291 -4.34 -2.91 -12.79
CA ASN A 291 -4.78 -4.25 -12.44
C ASN A 291 -5.82 -4.25 -11.30
N VAL A 292 -5.73 -3.31 -10.35
CA VAL A 292 -6.73 -3.14 -9.27
C VAL A 292 -8.09 -2.71 -9.80
N TYR A 293 -8.11 -1.89 -10.85
CA TYR A 293 -9.35 -1.40 -11.46
C TYR A 293 -9.87 -2.30 -12.60
N SER A 294 -9.06 -3.28 -13.02
CA SER A 294 -9.42 -4.25 -14.06
C SER A 294 -10.07 -5.52 -13.51
N THR A 295 -10.12 -5.68 -12.19
CA THR A 295 -10.73 -6.83 -11.51
C THR A 295 -11.68 -6.36 -10.42
N ALA A 296 -12.72 -7.16 -10.16
CA ALA A 296 -13.66 -6.88 -9.08
C ALA A 296 -14.23 -8.19 -8.52
N ARG A 297 -14.70 -8.12 -7.28
CA ARG A 297 -15.60 -9.12 -6.69
C ARG A 297 -17.00 -8.54 -6.59
N LEU A 298 -17.96 -9.29 -7.10
CA LEU A 298 -19.34 -8.90 -7.25
C LEU A 298 -20.23 -9.87 -6.50
N MET A 299 -21.49 -9.50 -6.31
CA MET A 299 -22.52 -10.46 -5.91
C MET A 299 -22.88 -11.36 -7.11
N THR A 300 -23.92 -12.17 -6.98
CA THR A 300 -24.29 -13.15 -8.02
C THR A 300 -24.99 -12.47 -9.20
N PRO A 301 -25.09 -13.14 -10.37
CA PRO A 301 -25.94 -12.66 -11.46
C PRO A 301 -27.45 -12.64 -11.14
N ASP A 302 -27.88 -13.25 -10.04
CA ASP A 302 -29.29 -13.30 -9.63
C ASP A 302 -29.61 -12.21 -8.59
N ASN A 303 -30.36 -11.20 -9.04
CA ASN A 303 -30.78 -10.09 -8.20
C ASN A 303 -31.64 -10.52 -7.01
N GLN A 304 -32.45 -11.58 -7.13
CA GLN A 304 -33.27 -12.06 -6.00
C GLN A 304 -32.39 -12.68 -4.93
N VAL A 305 -31.33 -13.40 -5.31
CA VAL A 305 -30.37 -13.95 -4.35
C VAL A 305 -29.62 -12.82 -3.65
N ASN A 306 -29.19 -11.81 -4.42
CA ASN A 306 -28.40 -10.69 -3.89
C ASN A 306 -29.13 -9.88 -2.81
N LEU A 307 -30.46 -9.77 -2.86
CA LEU A 307 -31.24 -9.07 -1.83
C LEU A 307 -31.23 -9.78 -0.45
N ASN A 308 -30.75 -11.02 -0.37
CA ASN A 308 -30.82 -11.85 0.83
C ASN A 308 -29.47 -12.05 1.54
N PHE A 309 -28.38 -11.43 1.09
CA PHE A 309 -27.09 -11.50 1.75
C PHE A 309 -26.24 -10.26 1.52
N ASN A 310 -25.21 -10.06 2.35
CA ASN A 310 -24.18 -9.06 2.13
C ASN A 310 -22.88 -9.74 1.73
N LEU A 311 -22.23 -9.26 0.67
CA LEU A 311 -20.85 -9.63 0.40
C LEU A 311 -19.96 -8.93 1.44
N THR A 312 -19.27 -9.71 2.26
CA THR A 312 -18.67 -9.24 3.51
C THR A 312 -17.20 -9.60 3.58
N TRP A 313 -16.37 -8.66 4.03
CA TRP A 313 -14.97 -8.88 4.36
C TRP A 313 -14.75 -8.61 5.85
N LEU A 314 -13.89 -9.40 6.49
CA LEU A 314 -13.55 -9.28 7.91
C LEU A 314 -12.06 -8.99 8.07
N PHE A 315 -11.77 -7.97 8.87
CA PHE A 315 -10.41 -7.52 9.16
C PHE A 315 -10.20 -7.42 10.66
N THR A 316 -9.12 -8.03 11.17
CA THR A 316 -8.71 -7.84 12.57
C THR A 316 -7.89 -6.56 12.67
N VAL A 317 -8.24 -5.71 13.63
CA VAL A 317 -7.58 -4.41 13.83
C VAL A 317 -7.40 -4.13 15.32
N ASP A 318 -6.49 -3.21 15.65
CA ASP A 318 -6.24 -2.81 17.03
C ASP A 318 -7.36 -1.90 17.57
N THR A 319 -7.70 -2.04 18.84
CA THR A 319 -8.68 -1.15 19.48
C THR A 319 -8.07 0.21 19.82
N GLY A 320 -8.89 1.26 19.89
CA GLY A 320 -8.46 2.60 20.33
C GLY A 320 -7.92 3.50 19.22
N PHE A 321 -8.08 3.11 17.95
CA PHE A 321 -7.63 3.86 16.79
C PHE A 321 -8.79 4.22 15.83
N ALA A 322 -8.54 5.23 15.01
CA ALA A 322 -9.35 5.56 13.84
C ALA A 322 -8.73 4.91 12.59
N TYR A 323 -9.59 4.33 11.75
CA TYR A 323 -9.20 3.57 10.56
C TYR A 323 -9.68 4.27 9.30
N LEU A 324 -8.75 4.69 8.46
CA LEU A 324 -9.04 5.11 7.09
C LEU A 324 -9.33 3.87 6.24
N VAL A 325 -10.53 3.78 5.69
CA VAL A 325 -10.95 2.75 4.74
C VAL A 325 -11.12 3.41 3.38
N ARG A 326 -10.24 3.09 2.43
CA ARG A 326 -10.34 3.49 1.03
C ARG A 326 -10.92 2.35 0.20
N LEU A 327 -12.08 2.57 -0.40
CA LEU A 327 -12.67 1.65 -1.35
C LEU A 327 -12.38 2.10 -2.78
N HIS A 328 -11.82 1.21 -3.60
CA HIS A 328 -11.52 1.45 -5.00
C HIS A 328 -12.63 0.85 -5.87
N PHE A 329 -13.10 1.61 -6.86
CA PHE A 329 -14.18 1.21 -7.76
C PHE A 329 -13.79 1.47 -9.20
N CYS A 330 -14.24 0.59 -10.10
CA CYS A 330 -14.31 0.83 -11.52
C CYS A 330 -15.41 -0.07 -12.09
N GLU A 331 -16.27 0.45 -12.96
CA GLU A 331 -17.23 -0.39 -13.66
C GLU A 331 -16.52 -1.11 -14.82
N ILE A 332 -16.55 -2.44 -14.78
CA ILE A 332 -15.71 -3.32 -15.61
C ILE A 332 -16.49 -4.05 -16.71
N PHE A 333 -17.82 -3.97 -16.71
CA PHE A 333 -18.65 -4.59 -17.76
C PHE A 333 -19.07 -3.59 -18.82
N PHE A 334 -18.91 -3.94 -20.09
CA PHE A 334 -19.29 -3.10 -21.21
C PHE A 334 -20.79 -2.77 -21.24
N SER A 335 -21.63 -3.71 -20.77
CA SER A 335 -23.08 -3.56 -20.72
C SER A 335 -23.58 -2.59 -19.64
N ILE A 336 -22.73 -2.24 -18.67
CA ILE A 336 -23.06 -1.31 -17.59
C ILE A 336 -22.38 0.03 -17.90
N ASN A 337 -23.12 0.91 -18.58
CA ASN A 337 -22.62 2.18 -19.10
C ASN A 337 -23.53 3.38 -18.81
N LYS A 338 -24.58 3.17 -18.02
CA LYS A 338 -25.53 4.19 -17.59
C LYS A 338 -25.71 4.14 -16.08
N GLN A 339 -26.07 5.29 -15.54
CA GLN A 339 -26.45 5.44 -14.15
C GLN A 339 -27.66 4.57 -13.83
N ASN A 340 -27.78 4.17 -12.56
CA ASN A 340 -28.87 3.40 -11.98
C ASN A 340 -29.03 1.97 -12.54
N GLN A 341 -28.00 1.41 -13.18
CA GLN A 341 -27.97 0.00 -13.60
C GLN A 341 -27.53 -0.93 -12.48
N VAL A 342 -26.51 -0.54 -11.72
CA VAL A 342 -26.03 -1.23 -10.52
C VAL A 342 -25.93 -0.20 -9.41
N VAL A 343 -26.67 -0.45 -8.33
CA VAL A 343 -26.74 0.43 -7.17
C VAL A 343 -26.69 -0.43 -5.92
N PHE A 344 -25.83 -0.07 -4.98
CA PHE A 344 -25.65 -0.83 -3.75
C PHE A 344 -25.38 0.07 -2.54
N ASP A 345 -25.57 -0.47 -1.35
CA ASP A 345 -25.25 0.20 -0.10
C ASP A 345 -23.91 -0.31 0.44
N VAL A 346 -23.17 0.55 1.12
CA VAL A 346 -21.90 0.22 1.76
C VAL A 346 -22.08 0.31 3.28
N PHE A 347 -21.70 -0.78 3.95
CA PHE A 347 -21.70 -0.86 5.40
C PHE A 347 -20.27 -1.06 5.89
N LEU A 348 -19.87 -0.28 6.90
CA LEU A 348 -18.60 -0.46 7.59
C LEU A 348 -18.89 -0.62 9.08
N ASN A 349 -18.38 -1.70 9.67
CA ASN A 349 -18.63 -2.08 11.07
C ASN A 349 -20.13 -2.09 11.43
N ASN A 350 -20.95 -2.72 10.58
CA ASN A 350 -22.42 -2.81 10.71
C ASN A 350 -23.16 -1.46 10.74
N GLN A 351 -22.50 -0.37 10.36
CA GLN A 351 -23.10 0.95 10.24
C GLN A 351 -23.14 1.35 8.76
N THR A 352 -24.18 2.07 8.36
CA THR A 352 -24.29 2.62 7.01
C THR A 352 -23.18 3.65 6.77
N ALA A 353 -22.31 3.36 5.82
CA ALA A 353 -21.26 4.27 5.37
C ALA A 353 -21.70 5.07 4.14
N ASP A 354 -22.47 4.44 3.25
CA ASP A 354 -22.99 5.07 2.03
C ASP A 354 -24.23 4.33 1.54
N THR A 355 -25.17 5.06 0.93
CA THR A 355 -26.36 4.46 0.34
C THR A 355 -26.50 4.86 -1.11
N GLY A 356 -27.02 3.95 -1.93
CA GLY A 356 -27.25 4.24 -3.34
C GLY A 356 -25.97 4.50 -4.13
N VAL A 357 -24.88 3.80 -3.81
CA VAL A 357 -23.61 3.90 -4.53
C VAL A 357 -23.78 3.40 -5.96
N ASP A 358 -23.51 4.27 -6.92
CA ASP A 358 -23.50 4.00 -8.36
C ASP A 358 -22.13 4.38 -8.92
N VAL A 359 -21.36 3.39 -9.34
CA VAL A 359 -19.97 3.59 -9.80
C VAL A 359 -19.94 4.36 -11.13
N VAL A 360 -20.89 4.14 -12.04
CA VAL A 360 -20.95 4.86 -13.32
C VAL A 360 -21.25 6.34 -13.08
N TYR A 361 -22.12 6.64 -12.11
CA TYR A 361 -22.37 8.01 -11.67
C TYR A 361 -21.12 8.65 -11.05
N LEU A 362 -20.52 8.00 -10.04
CA LEU A 362 -19.37 8.52 -9.30
C LEU A 362 -18.15 8.77 -10.20
N ALA A 363 -17.82 7.80 -11.04
CA ALA A 363 -16.69 7.87 -11.96
C ALA A 363 -17.00 8.68 -13.24
N SER A 364 -18.26 9.13 -13.41
CA SER A 364 -18.73 9.80 -14.63
C SER A 364 -18.44 8.98 -15.90
N GLY A 365 -18.69 7.67 -15.86
CA GLY A 365 -18.53 6.76 -16.99
C GLY A 365 -18.06 5.34 -16.65
N ASN A 366 -18.23 4.43 -17.60
CA ASN A 366 -17.70 3.06 -17.57
C ASN A 366 -16.18 3.04 -17.79
N GLY A 367 -15.46 2.07 -17.20
CA GLY A 367 -14.01 1.94 -17.37
C GLY A 367 -13.21 3.10 -16.76
N ARG A 368 -13.80 3.86 -15.84
CA ARG A 368 -13.13 4.99 -15.16
C ARG A 368 -12.91 4.63 -13.69
N PRO A 369 -11.64 4.61 -13.23
CA PRO A 369 -11.31 4.45 -11.83
C PRO A 369 -11.96 5.53 -10.95
N TYR A 370 -12.38 5.13 -9.76
CA TYR A 370 -12.83 6.01 -8.69
C TYR A 370 -12.37 5.42 -7.34
N TYR A 371 -12.24 6.24 -6.32
CA TYR A 371 -12.09 5.75 -4.95
C TYR A 371 -12.87 6.64 -3.99
N LYS A 372 -13.25 6.07 -2.84
CA LYS A 372 -13.92 6.81 -1.77
C LYS A 372 -13.36 6.40 -0.42
N ASP A 373 -13.16 7.41 0.42
CA ASP A 373 -12.59 7.27 1.75
C ASP A 373 -13.66 7.39 2.83
N TYR A 374 -13.54 6.56 3.84
CA TYR A 374 -14.37 6.57 5.05
C TYR A 374 -13.47 6.41 6.27
N VAL A 375 -13.94 6.86 7.44
CA VAL A 375 -13.24 6.63 8.71
C VAL A 375 -14.11 5.83 9.67
N VAL A 376 -13.57 4.76 10.22
CA VAL A 376 -14.20 3.95 11.27
C VAL A 376 -13.43 4.14 12.57
N ILE A 377 -14.12 4.49 13.66
CA ILE A 377 -13.49 4.58 14.99
C ILE A 377 -13.76 3.28 15.74
N VAL A 378 -12.70 2.60 16.17
CA VAL A 378 -12.80 1.42 17.03
C VAL A 378 -12.46 1.85 18.45
N PRO A 379 -13.41 1.78 19.40
CA PRO A 379 -13.18 2.25 20.77
C PRO A 379 -12.09 1.42 21.47
N PRO A 380 -11.44 1.94 22.52
CA PRO A 380 -10.56 1.14 23.38
C PRO A 380 -11.32 -0.05 23.96
N GLY A 381 -10.67 -1.22 23.96
CA GLY A 381 -11.19 -2.48 24.52
C GLY A 381 -11.14 -2.57 26.04
#